data_AF-A0A0E3YVY0-F1
#
_entry.id   AF-A0A0E3YVY0-F1
#
_cell.length_a   1.000
_cell.length_b   1.000
_cell.length_c   1.000
_cell.angle_alpha   90.00
_cell.angle_beta   90.00
_cell.angle_gamma   90.00
#
_symmetry.space_group_name_H-M   'P 1'
#
loop_
_entity.id
_entity.type
_entity.pdbx_description
1 polymer ?
#
loop_
_entity_poly.entity_id
_entity_poly.type
_entity_poly.pdbx_seq_one_letter_code
_entity_poly.pdbx_strand_id
1 'polypeptide(L)'
;MLVSALACLGVLGLLGAVLIQTRAEYAQVQQVEAEARQRLAEMQARLAEQEVVLDRLRNDPAYVERVIRSRLGYAKPEEFVFRFSD
;
A
#
# COMPACT_ATOMS: atom_id res chain seq x y z
N MET A 1 -54.88 -6.30 21.89
CA MET A 1 -54.06 -5.07 21.83
C MET A 1 -52.72 -5.22 22.56
N LEU A 2 -52.68 -5.74 23.80
CA LEU A 2 -51.41 -5.94 24.53
C LEU A 2 -50.46 -6.98 23.89
N VAL A 3 -50.99 -8.14 23.49
CA VAL A 3 -50.19 -9.20 22.85
C VAL A 3 -49.58 -8.73 21.52
N SER A 4 -50.36 -8.01 20.71
CA SER A 4 -49.89 -7.43 19.45
C SER A 4 -48.83 -6.34 19.68
N ALA A 5 -48.97 -5.51 20.72
CA ALA A 5 -47.95 -4.52 21.09
C ALA A 5 -46.63 -5.18 21.53
N LEU A 6 -46.69 -6.24 22.33
CA LEU A 6 -45.51 -7.02 22.74
C LEU A 6 -44.83 -7.70 21.55
N ALA A 7 -45.61 -8.27 20.62
CA ALA A 7 -45.06 -8.87 19.40
C ALA A 7 -44.36 -7.81 18.53
N CYS A 8 -44.95 -6.62 18.35
CA CYS A 8 -44.33 -5.53 17.61
C CYS A 8 -43.01 -5.07 18.25
N LEU A 9 -42.96 -4.95 19.58
CA LEU A 9 -41.73 -4.59 20.28
C LEU A 9 -40.62 -5.64 20.12
N GLY A 10 -40.98 -6.93 20.14
CA GLY A 10 -40.03 -8.01 19.88
C GLY A 10 -39.44 -7.96 18.46
N VAL A 11 -40.28 -7.71 17.45
CA VAL A 11 -39.83 -7.57 16.06
C VAL A 11 -38.94 -6.34 15.89
N LEU A 12 -39.31 -5.19 16.46
CA LEU A 12 -38.50 -3.98 16.41
C LEU A 12 -37.14 -4.16 17.10
N GLY A 13 -37.10 -4.86 18.23
CA GLY A 13 -35.86 -5.19 18.93
C GLY A 13 -34.93 -6.07 18.09
N LEU A 14 -35.47 -7.11 17.46
CA LEU A 14 -34.70 -7.99 16.58
C LEU A 14 -34.14 -7.24 15.36
N LEU A 15 -34.97 -6.43 14.70
CA LEU A 15 -34.54 -5.62 13.57
C LEU A 15 -33.44 -4.61 13.98
N GLY A 16 -33.62 -3.95 15.14
CA GLY A 16 -32.61 -3.04 15.68
C GLY A 16 -31.27 -3.74 15.95
N ALA A 17 -31.30 -4.94 16.54
CA ALA A 17 -30.10 -5.72 16.82
C ALA A 17 -29.36 -6.12 15.54
N VAL A 18 -30.08 -6.62 14.53
CA VAL A 18 -29.50 -6.98 13.22
C VAL A 18 -28.87 -5.75 12.56
N LEU A 19 -29.54 -4.60 12.57
CA LEU A 19 -29.01 -3.36 11.98
C LEU A 19 -27.70 -2.91 12.66
N ILE A 20 -27.61 -3.01 13.99
CA ILE A 20 -26.38 -2.66 14.72
C ILE A 20 -25.24 -3.61 14.34
N GLN A 21 -25.52 -4.91 14.28
CA GLN A 21 -24.52 -5.91 13.90
C GLN A 21 -24.03 -5.68 12.47
N THR A 22 -24.94 -5.50 11.50
CA THR A 22 -24.58 -5.24 10.11
C THR A 22 -23.78 -3.94 9.95
N ARG A 23 -24.10 -2.90 10.72
CA ARG A 23 -23.32 -1.65 10.73
C ARG A 23 -21.89 -1.86 11.21
N ALA A 24 -21.69 -2.68 12.25
CA ALA A 24 -20.38 -2.98 12.79
C ALA A 24 -19.54 -3.81 11.80
N GLU A 25 -20.13 -4.84 11.19
CA GLU A 25 -19.48 -5.65 10.14
C GLU A 25 -19.09 -4.80 8.93
N TYR A 26 -20.00 -3.93 8.48
CA TYR A 26 -19.73 -3.00 7.38
C TYR A 26 -18.57 -2.05 7.71
N ALA A 27 -18.51 -1.53 8.93
CA ALA A 27 -17.43 -0.65 9.36
C ALA A 27 -16.06 -1.37 9.35
N GLN A 28 -16.01 -2.64 9.76
CA GLN A 28 -14.78 -3.44 9.70
C GLN A 28 -14.32 -3.67 8.26
N VAL A 29 -15.24 -4.05 7.35
CA VAL A 29 -14.92 -4.23 5.93
C VAL A 29 -14.39 -2.94 5.31
N GLN A 30 -15.00 -1.80 5.63
CA GLN A 30 -14.54 -0.49 5.17
C GLN A 30 -13.13 -0.16 5.65
N GLN A 31 -12.76 -0.51 6.88
CA GLN A 31 -11.40 -0.32 7.38
C GLN A 31 -10.39 -1.16 6.61
N VAL A 32 -10.69 -2.45 6.41
CA VAL A 32 -9.83 -3.36 5.64
C VAL A 32 -9.68 -2.88 4.19
N GLU A 33 -10.77 -2.42 3.57
CA GLU A 33 -10.74 -1.86 2.23
C GLU A 33 -9.87 -0.60 2.15
N ALA A 34 -9.99 0.31 3.12
CA ALA A 34 -9.18 1.51 3.19
C ALA A 34 -7.68 1.19 3.31
N GLU A 35 -7.31 0.27 4.20
CA GLU A 35 -5.92 -0.18 4.35
C GLU A 35 -5.39 -0.85 3.07
N ALA A 36 -6.20 -1.70 2.44
CA ALA A 36 -5.82 -2.37 1.20
C ALA A 36 -5.59 -1.36 0.07
N ARG A 37 -6.45 -0.34 -0.05
CA ARG A 37 -6.30 0.74 -1.04
C ARG A 37 -5.04 1.56 -0.80
N GLN A 38 -4.71 1.87 0.45
CA GLN A 38 -3.47 2.57 0.78
C GLN A 38 -2.23 1.74 0.38
N ARG A 39 -2.19 0.47 0.76
CA ARG A 39 -1.08 -0.44 0.40
C ARG A 39 -0.95 -0.59 -1.11
N LEU A 40 -2.07 -0.68 -1.83
CA LEU A 40 -2.08 -0.75 -3.28
C LEU A 40 -1.47 0.51 -3.90
N ALA A 41 -1.86 1.69 -3.44
CA ALA A 41 -1.30 2.96 -3.91
C ALA A 41 0.21 3.06 -3.64
N GLU A 42 0.67 2.64 -2.46
CA GLU A 42 2.11 2.61 -2.14
C GLU A 42 2.89 1.65 -3.04
N MET A 43 2.37 0.45 -3.28
CA MET A 43 3.02 -0.51 -4.18
C MET A 43 3.05 -0.03 -5.63
N GLN A 44 1.97 0.61 -6.10
CA GLN A 44 1.92 1.21 -7.43
C GLN A 44 2.94 2.34 -7.59
N ALA A 45 3.11 3.21 -6.60
CA ALA A 45 4.12 4.26 -6.63
C ALA A 45 5.54 3.68 -6.70
N ARG A 46 5.84 2.67 -5.87
CA ARG A 46 7.13 1.97 -5.90
C ARG A 46 7.38 1.27 -7.24
N LEU A 47 6.34 0.67 -7.82
CA LEU A 47 6.44 0.02 -9.13
C LEU A 47 6.78 1.05 -10.21
N ALA A 48 6.10 2.20 -10.24
CA ALA A 48 6.37 3.27 -11.20
C ALA A 48 7.81 3.79 -11.09
N GLU A 49 8.33 3.95 -9.87
CA GLU A 49 9.73 4.33 -9.65
C GLU A 49 10.72 3.27 -10.21
N GLN A 50 10.43 1.99 -9.98
CA GLN A 50 11.24 0.89 -10.50
C GLN A 50 11.20 0.80 -12.03
N GLU A 51 10.04 1.05 -12.64
CA GLU A 51 9.88 1.07 -14.10
C GLU A 51 10.74 2.17 -14.72
N VAL A 52 10.78 3.37 -14.13
CA VAL A 52 11.67 4.45 -14.59
C VAL A 52 13.14 4.04 -14.49
N VAL A 53 13.55 3.36 -13.41
CA VAL A 53 14.92 2.86 -13.27
C VAL A 53 15.23 1.80 -14.32
N LEU A 54 14.31 0.86 -14.56
CA LEU A 54 14.46 -0.19 -15.56
C LEU A 54 14.55 0.39 -16.98
N ASP A 55 13.73 1.39 -17.30
CA ASP A 55 13.78 2.09 -18.57
C ASP A 55 15.14 2.73 -18.81
N ARG A 56 15.67 3.45 -17.80
CA ARG A 56 17.02 4.03 -17.87
C ARG A 56 18.11 2.97 -17.99
N LEU A 57 17.99 1.85 -17.27
CA LEU A 57 18.95 0.75 -17.41
C LEU A 57 18.93 0.12 -18.81
N ARG A 58 17.79 0.15 -19.51
CA ARG A 58 17.68 -0.39 -20.88
C ARG A 58 18.17 0.59 -21.93
N ASN A 59 17.83 1.87 -21.76
CA ASN A 59 17.92 2.87 -22.82
C ASN A 59 19.03 3.91 -22.61
N ASP A 60 19.64 4.00 -21.41
CA ASP A 60 20.72 4.94 -21.09
C ASP A 60 22.02 4.20 -20.68
N PRO A 61 22.93 3.98 -21.65
CA PRO A 61 24.21 3.33 -21.40
C PRO A 61 25.09 4.06 -20.37
N ALA A 62 25.01 5.39 -20.29
CA ALA A 62 25.80 6.18 -19.34
C ALA A 62 25.27 5.99 -17.91
N TYR A 63 23.95 5.87 -17.76
CA TYR A 63 23.32 5.49 -16.49
C TYR A 63 23.74 4.09 -16.04
N VAL A 64 23.76 3.11 -16.95
CA VAL A 64 24.21 1.74 -16.67
C VAL A 64 25.66 1.73 -16.18
N GLU A 65 26.57 2.40 -16.90
CA GLU A 65 27.98 2.47 -16.52
C GLU A 65 28.15 3.06 -15.12
N ARG A 66 27.46 4.17 -14.82
CA ARG A 66 27.48 4.80 -13.51
C ARG A 66 26.99 3.86 -12.40
N VAL A 67 25.89 3.13 -12.62
CA VAL A 67 25.35 2.19 -11.65
C VAL A 67 26.32 1.02 -11.41
N ILE A 68 26.94 0.48 -12.46
CA ILE A 68 27.94 -0.57 -12.36
C ILE A 68 29.15 -0.08 -11.55
N ARG A 69 29.69 1.11 -11.88
CA ARG A 69 30.82 1.70 -11.16
C ARG A 69 30.51 1.88 -9.67
N SER A 70 29.33 2.38 -9.33
CA SER A 70 28.89 2.56 -7.94
C SER A 70 28.74 1.22 -7.20
N ARG A 71 28.18 0.20 -7.84
CA ARG A 71 27.93 -1.13 -7.23
C ARG A 71 29.19 -1.96 -7.04
N LEU A 72 30.11 -1.89 -8.01
CA LEU A 72 31.33 -2.70 -8.04
C LEU A 72 32.57 -1.94 -7.53
N GLY A 73 32.45 -0.65 -7.22
CA GLY A 73 33.56 0.18 -6.75
C GLY A 73 34.63 0.46 -7.81
N TYR A 74 34.28 0.37 -9.09
CA TYR A 74 35.20 0.69 -10.20
C TYR A 74 35.30 2.19 -10.42
N ALA A 75 36.52 2.70 -10.48
CA ALA A 75 36.85 4.06 -10.89
C ALA A 75 37.69 4.03 -12.16
N LYS A 76 37.58 5.06 -13.00
CA LYS A 76 38.46 5.21 -14.16
C LYS A 76 39.91 5.43 -13.70
N PRO A 77 40.92 5.14 -14.55
CA PRO A 77 42.33 5.35 -14.21
C PRO A 77 42.68 6.78 -13.77
N GLU A 78 41.85 7.75 -14.14
CA GLU A 78 42.01 9.18 -13.84
C GLU A 78 41.14 9.68 -12.67
N GLU A 79 40.37 8.80 -12.01
CA GLU A 79 39.44 9.15 -10.93
C GLU A 79 39.97 8.68 -9.55
N PHE A 80 39.98 9.57 -8.55
CA PHE A 80 40.33 9.24 -7.17
C PHE A 80 39.07 8.95 -6.34
N VAL A 81 38.97 7.76 -5.75
CA VAL A 81 37.87 7.39 -4.84
C VAL A 81 38.29 7.65 -3.39
N PHE A 82 37.69 8.66 -2.77
CA PHE A 82 37.87 8.92 -1.34
C PHE A 82 36.88 8.06 -0.54
N ARG A 83 37.39 7.08 0.22
CA ARG A 83 36.63 6.35 1.23
C ARG A 83 36.92 6.98 2.59
N PHE A 84 35.98 7.73 3.12
CA PHE A 84 36.05 8.19 4.51
C PHE A 84 35.61 7.03 5.40
N SER A 85 36.54 6.49 6.18
CA SER A 85 36.24 5.66 7.35
C SER A 85 35.98 6.59 8.53
N ASP A 86 34.97 6.29 9.34
CA ASP A 86 34.76 6.92 10.65
C ASP A 86 35.93 6.64 11.61
#